data_AF-A0A4R2GM12-F1
#
_entry.id   AF-A0A4R2GM12-F1
#
_cell.length_a   1.000
_cell.length_b   1.000
_cell.length_c   1.000
_cell.angle_alpha   90.00
_cell.angle_beta   90.00
_cell.angle_gamma   90.00
#
_symmetry.space_group_name_H-M   'P 1'
#
loop_
_entity.id
_entity.type
_entity.pdbx_description
1 polymer ?
#
loop_
_entity_poly.entity_id
_entity_poly.type
_entity_poly.pdbx_seq_one_letter_code
_entity_poly.pdbx_strand_id
1 'polypeptide(L)'
;MKNVTFKFRKEFLLVLVVLFVLPVALIAGTSSSENNPTDRRIQNVKQQHERYQSRLEMADSLITTGDTIRERTSIEIRIATDRMHERARAYTQERRELEKLMRNATREELTELRLQLRNFDQAYRQELNAYDEFMREVIRESEIGTRDFERGRELKREAERGLREATRLLAELQQEIGGGESREVDVATN
;
A
#
# COMPACT_ATOMS: atom_id res chain seq x y z
N MET A 1 4.49 -20.98 -39.79
CA MET A 1 5.55 -20.00 -39.46
C MET A 1 5.14 -18.68 -40.09
N LYS A 2 4.72 -17.69 -39.27
CA LYS A 2 4.26 -16.38 -39.76
C LYS A 2 5.44 -15.39 -39.63
N ASN A 3 5.96 -14.94 -40.77
CA ASN A 3 6.98 -13.90 -40.84
C ASN A 3 6.33 -12.55 -40.57
N VAL A 4 6.70 -11.91 -39.46
CA VAL A 4 6.36 -10.50 -39.18
C VAL A 4 7.51 -9.65 -39.72
N THR A 5 7.25 -8.95 -40.82
CA THR A 5 8.14 -7.96 -41.42
C THR A 5 8.07 -6.65 -40.65
N PHE A 6 9.13 -6.35 -39.90
CA PHE A 6 9.24 -5.11 -39.12
C PHE A 6 9.73 -3.98 -40.04
N LYS A 7 8.80 -3.14 -40.52
CA LYS A 7 9.13 -1.91 -41.26
C LYS A 7 9.61 -0.83 -40.27
N PHE A 8 10.92 -0.79 -40.02
CA PHE A 8 11.57 0.32 -39.33
C PHE A 8 11.41 1.61 -40.15
N ARG A 9 10.68 2.58 -39.59
CA ARG A 9 10.50 3.92 -40.19
C ARG A 9 11.80 4.73 -40.04
N LYS A 10 12.14 5.49 -41.09
CA LYS A 10 13.36 6.31 -41.24
C LYS A 10 13.58 7.40 -40.16
N GLU A 11 12.67 7.55 -39.21
CA GLU A 11 12.81 8.54 -38.13
C GLU A 11 13.70 8.06 -36.97
N PHE A 12 13.97 6.76 -36.86
CA PHE A 12 14.91 6.25 -35.86
C PHE A 12 16.38 6.58 -36.16
N LEU A 13 16.70 6.96 -37.40
CA LEU A 13 18.07 7.23 -37.84
C LEU A 13 18.50 8.69 -37.61
N LEU A 14 17.56 9.60 -37.33
CA LEU A 14 17.86 11.02 -37.09
C LEU A 14 18.17 11.32 -35.62
N VAL A 15 17.66 10.52 -34.67
CA VAL A 15 17.94 10.69 -33.23
C VAL A 15 19.33 10.15 -32.86
N LEU A 16 19.86 9.18 -33.61
CA LEU A 16 21.13 8.53 -33.29
C LEU A 16 22.37 9.35 -33.73
N VAL A 17 22.20 10.34 -34.61
CA VAL A 17 23.31 11.19 -35.10
C VAL A 17 23.52 12.43 -34.21
N VAL A 18 22.50 12.88 -33.49
CA VAL A 18 22.64 13.97 -32.50
C VAL A 18 23.40 13.51 -31.24
N LEU A 19 23.48 12.19 -31.01
CA LEU A 19 24.15 11.61 -29.84
C LEU A 19 25.67 11.41 -30.03
N PHE A 20 26.23 11.68 -31.21
CA PHE A 20 27.61 11.29 -31.53
C PHE A 20 28.52 12.40 -32.11
N VAL A 21 28.08 13.66 -32.20
CA VAL A 21 28.88 14.74 -32.82
C VAL A 21 29.06 15.97 -31.93
N LEU A 22 29.41 15.80 -30.65
CA LEU A 22 30.03 16.88 -29.88
C LEU A 22 31.00 16.35 -28.81
N PRO A 23 32.26 16.05 -29.18
CA PRO A 23 33.36 15.92 -28.23
C PRO A 23 34.31 17.10 -28.42
N VAL A 24 34.12 18.21 -27.71
CA VAL A 24 35.21 19.19 -27.51
C VAL A 24 35.08 19.83 -26.13
N ALA A 25 36.09 19.52 -25.32
CA ALA A 25 36.67 20.33 -24.27
C ALA A 25 35.71 21.06 -23.32
N LEU A 26 35.54 20.50 -22.12
CA LEU A 26 35.68 21.31 -20.92
C LEU A 26 36.16 20.43 -19.75
N ILE A 27 37.30 20.87 -19.22
CA ILE A 27 37.79 20.70 -17.85
C ILE A 27 38.55 19.40 -17.59
N ALA A 28 39.84 19.50 -17.91
CA ALA A 28 40.89 19.10 -16.97
C ALA A 28 40.50 19.58 -15.56
N GLY A 29 40.22 18.61 -14.70
CA GLY A 29 39.90 18.78 -13.31
C GLY A 29 40.03 17.40 -12.68
N THR A 30 41.25 16.86 -12.69
CA THR A 30 41.67 15.87 -11.70
C THR A 30 41.56 16.55 -10.33
N SER A 31 40.34 16.65 -9.78
CA SER A 31 40.16 16.93 -8.36
C SER A 31 40.58 15.65 -7.66
N SER A 32 41.81 15.69 -7.16
CA SER A 32 42.30 14.88 -6.07
C SER A 32 41.22 14.79 -4.99
N SER A 33 40.38 13.74 -5.04
CA SER A 33 39.70 13.24 -3.85
C SER A 33 40.77 12.60 -2.99
N GLU A 34 41.56 13.45 -2.33
CA GLU A 34 42.23 13.08 -1.11
C GLU A 34 41.13 12.59 -0.18
N ASN A 35 41.07 11.27 -0.03
CA ASN A 35 39.99 10.56 0.64
C ASN A 35 40.06 10.86 2.13
N ASN A 36 39.56 12.02 2.56
CA ASN A 36 39.50 12.35 3.96
C ASN A 36 38.52 11.36 4.63
N PRO A 37 38.95 10.63 5.68
CA PRO A 37 38.07 9.71 6.41
C PRO A 37 36.76 10.38 6.89
N THR A 38 36.78 11.69 7.13
CA THR A 38 35.62 12.48 7.55
C THR A 38 34.59 12.62 6.42
N ASP A 39 35.00 12.84 5.18
CA ASP A 39 34.09 12.95 4.03
C ASP A 39 33.35 11.64 3.77
N ARG A 40 34.06 10.51 3.91
CA ARG A 40 33.44 9.16 3.83
C ARG A 40 32.42 8.93 4.93
N ARG A 41 32.68 9.39 6.16
CA ARG A 41 31.72 9.30 7.27
C ARG A 41 30.47 10.13 6.97
N ILE A 42 30.63 11.36 6.50
CA ILE A 42 29.49 12.22 6.12
C ILE A 42 28.66 11.57 5.03
N GLN A 43 29.30 11.04 3.99
CA GLN A 43 28.59 10.34 2.91
C GLN A 43 27.80 9.13 3.44
N ASN A 44 28.38 8.34 4.33
CA ASN A 44 27.70 7.19 4.93
C ASN A 44 26.48 7.61 5.77
N VAL A 45 26.61 8.65 6.61
CA VAL A 45 25.49 9.13 7.42
C VAL A 45 24.41 9.77 6.54
N LYS A 46 24.77 10.47 5.46
CA LYS A 46 23.79 10.97 4.46
C LYS A 46 23.03 9.82 3.79
N GLN A 47 23.72 8.76 3.35
CA GLN A 47 23.04 7.58 2.82
C GLN A 47 22.13 6.91 3.85
N GLN A 48 22.55 6.86 5.12
CA GLN A 48 21.70 6.33 6.18
C GLN A 48 20.47 7.21 6.42
N HIS A 49 20.61 8.53 6.37
CA HIS A 49 19.50 9.48 6.45
C HIS A 49 18.50 9.26 5.31
N GLU A 50 18.97 9.16 4.06
CA GLU A 50 18.14 8.86 2.88
C GLU A 50 17.39 7.52 3.03
N ARG A 51 18.06 6.49 3.56
CA ARG A 51 17.41 5.20 3.85
C ARG A 51 16.28 5.33 4.86
N TYR A 52 16.45 6.13 5.91
CA TYR A 52 15.37 6.35 6.88
C TYR A 52 14.23 7.20 6.30
N GLN A 53 14.52 8.17 5.43
CA GLN A 53 13.48 8.90 4.70
C GLN A 53 12.65 7.98 3.81
N SER A 54 13.30 7.12 3.02
CA SER A 54 12.60 6.12 2.20
C SER A 54 11.75 5.15 3.05
N ARG A 55 12.22 4.78 4.25
CA ARG A 55 11.43 3.97 5.19
C ARG A 55 10.22 4.71 5.74
N LEU A 56 10.31 6.03 5.97
CA LEU A 56 9.16 6.85 6.38
C LEU A 56 8.08 6.89 5.28
N GLU A 57 8.49 7.10 4.03
CA GLU A 57 7.57 7.08 2.89
C GLU A 57 6.85 5.72 2.76
N MET A 58 7.60 4.62 2.91
CA MET A 58 7.03 3.28 2.93
C MET A 58 6.07 3.07 4.10
N ALA A 59 6.42 3.58 5.28
CA ALA A 59 5.58 3.50 6.47
C ALA A 59 4.28 4.27 6.31
N ASP A 60 4.33 5.49 5.78
CA ASP A 60 3.15 6.32 5.53
C ASP A 60 2.24 5.69 4.46
N SER A 61 2.82 5.07 3.43
CA SER A 61 2.08 4.28 2.45
C SER A 61 1.33 3.12 3.10
N LEU A 62 2.01 2.30 3.92
CA LEU A 62 1.39 1.18 4.63
C LEU A 62 0.28 1.63 5.58
N ILE A 63 0.49 2.73 6.31
CA ILE A 63 -0.53 3.32 7.19
C ILE A 63 -1.75 3.73 6.38
N THR A 64 -1.55 4.46 5.28
CA THR A 64 -2.63 4.97 4.43
C THR A 64 -3.43 3.82 3.80
N THR A 65 -2.73 2.83 3.25
CA THR A 65 -3.37 1.63 2.68
C THR A 65 -4.13 0.86 3.75
N GLY A 66 -3.52 0.63 4.92
CA GLY A 66 -4.13 -0.08 6.03
C GLY A 66 -5.40 0.61 6.54
N ASP A 67 -5.37 1.93 6.72
CA ASP A 67 -6.56 2.70 7.14
C ASP A 67 -7.66 2.69 6.09
N THR A 68 -7.31 2.86 4.80
CA THR A 68 -8.28 2.81 3.70
C THR A 68 -8.99 1.47 3.65
N ILE A 69 -8.24 0.37 3.79
CA ILE A 69 -8.82 -0.98 3.81
C ILE A 69 -9.77 -1.12 5.01
N ARG A 70 -9.33 -0.74 6.22
CA ARG A 70 -10.13 -0.88 7.44
C ARG A 70 -11.43 -0.07 7.40
N GLU A 71 -11.39 1.15 6.86
CA GLU A 71 -12.58 1.98 6.71
C GLU A 71 -13.55 1.35 5.71
N ARG A 72 -13.05 0.94 4.53
CA ARG A 72 -13.88 0.32 3.50
C ARG A 72 -14.53 -0.98 4.00
N THR A 73 -13.76 -1.88 4.60
CA THR A 73 -14.27 -3.17 5.10
C THR A 73 -15.26 -2.96 6.25
N SER A 74 -15.07 -1.96 7.11
CA SER A 74 -16.04 -1.60 8.15
C SER A 74 -17.38 -1.18 7.56
N ILE A 75 -17.36 -0.37 6.49
CA ILE A 75 -18.57 0.04 5.77
C ILE A 75 -19.24 -1.16 5.11
N GLU A 76 -18.48 -2.02 4.45
CA GLU A 76 -18.97 -3.23 3.78
C GLU A 76 -19.65 -4.19 4.76
N ILE A 77 -19.02 -4.46 5.91
CA ILE A 77 -19.58 -5.28 6.99
C ILE A 77 -20.93 -4.71 7.44
N ARG A 78 -20.99 -3.41 7.71
CA ARG A 78 -22.24 -2.76 8.16
C ARG A 78 -23.35 -2.90 7.12
N ILE A 79 -23.06 -2.54 5.86
CA ILE A 79 -24.04 -2.62 4.77
C ILE A 79 -24.53 -4.06 4.58
N ALA A 80 -23.62 -5.04 4.58
CA ALA A 80 -23.99 -6.44 4.42
C ALA A 80 -24.85 -6.95 5.60
N THR A 81 -24.49 -6.56 6.83
CA THR A 81 -25.26 -6.91 8.04
C THR A 81 -26.67 -6.35 7.99
N ASP A 82 -26.82 -5.07 7.65
CA ASP A 82 -28.13 -4.42 7.54
C ASP A 82 -29.00 -5.10 6.46
N ARG A 83 -28.44 -5.34 5.28
CA ARG A 83 -29.12 -6.05 4.18
C ARG A 83 -29.55 -7.46 4.59
N MET A 84 -28.69 -8.21 5.27
CA MET A 84 -29.01 -9.57 5.70
C MET A 84 -30.11 -9.57 6.77
N HIS A 85 -30.11 -8.58 7.67
CA HIS A 85 -31.19 -8.39 8.65
C HIS A 85 -32.53 -8.07 7.98
N GLU A 86 -32.56 -7.16 7.01
CA GLU A 86 -33.75 -6.86 6.22
C GLU A 86 -34.27 -8.12 5.51
N ARG A 87 -33.36 -8.87 4.88
CA ARG A 87 -33.71 -10.10 4.18
C ARG A 87 -34.26 -11.18 5.12
N ALA A 88 -33.68 -11.34 6.31
CA ALA A 88 -34.17 -12.27 7.32
C ALA A 88 -35.59 -11.90 7.82
N ARG A 89 -35.89 -10.60 7.95
CA ARG A 89 -37.24 -10.13 8.29
C ARG A 89 -38.23 -10.44 7.18
N ALA A 90 -37.89 -10.12 5.93
CA ALA A 90 -38.71 -10.43 4.76
C ALA A 90 -38.98 -11.95 4.67
N TYR A 91 -37.94 -12.77 4.79
CA TYR A 91 -38.07 -14.23 4.84
C TYR A 91 -39.06 -14.71 5.90
N THR A 92 -38.96 -14.18 7.11
CA THR A 92 -39.85 -14.56 8.22
C THR A 92 -41.30 -14.16 7.95
N GLN A 93 -41.54 -13.01 7.32
CA GLN A 93 -42.87 -12.52 6.99
C GLN A 93 -43.50 -13.35 5.86
N GLU A 94 -42.81 -13.48 4.73
CA GLU A 94 -43.28 -14.23 3.55
C GLU A 94 -43.53 -15.70 3.89
N ARG A 95 -42.64 -16.31 4.69
CA ARG A 95 -42.85 -17.69 5.16
C ARG A 95 -44.12 -17.83 5.99
N ARG A 96 -44.39 -16.90 6.90
CA ARG A 96 -45.63 -16.91 7.71
C ARG A 96 -46.87 -16.76 6.82
N GLU A 97 -46.78 -15.98 5.74
CA GLU A 97 -47.88 -15.82 4.79
C GLU A 97 -48.13 -17.10 3.99
N LEU A 98 -47.07 -17.74 3.47
CA LEU A 98 -47.16 -19.05 2.83
C LEU A 98 -47.76 -20.10 3.77
N GLU A 99 -47.32 -20.14 5.03
CA GLU A 99 -47.87 -21.04 6.04
C GLU A 99 -49.36 -20.78 6.33
N LYS A 100 -49.82 -19.52 6.26
CA LYS A 100 -51.25 -19.18 6.37
C LYS A 100 -52.03 -19.64 5.15
N LEU A 101 -51.53 -19.41 3.93
CA LEU A 101 -52.17 -19.85 2.69
C LEU A 101 -52.34 -21.38 2.68
N MET A 102 -51.30 -22.11 3.12
CA MET A 102 -51.35 -23.57 3.22
C MET A 102 -52.42 -24.10 4.16
N ARG A 103 -52.81 -23.37 5.22
CA ARG A 103 -53.86 -23.81 6.16
C ARG A 103 -55.25 -23.87 5.52
N ASN A 104 -55.49 -23.02 4.53
CA ASN A 104 -56.80 -22.86 3.89
C ASN A 104 -56.83 -23.44 2.45
N ALA A 105 -55.71 -24.00 1.99
CA ALA A 105 -55.54 -24.48 0.62
C ALA A 105 -56.19 -25.86 0.39
N THR A 106 -56.67 -26.07 -0.83
CA THR A 106 -57.10 -27.38 -1.32
C THR A 106 -55.92 -28.35 -1.46
N ARG A 107 -56.22 -29.63 -1.70
CA ARG A 107 -55.18 -30.68 -1.80
C ARG A 107 -54.21 -30.45 -2.97
N GLU A 108 -54.69 -29.89 -4.07
CA GLU A 108 -53.89 -29.57 -5.25
C GLU A 108 -52.99 -28.34 -4.99
N GLU A 109 -53.58 -27.25 -4.49
CA GLU A 109 -52.86 -26.03 -4.09
C GLU A 109 -51.79 -26.29 -3.01
N LEU A 110 -52.05 -27.20 -2.07
CA LEU A 110 -51.09 -27.61 -1.06
C LEU A 110 -49.79 -28.18 -1.64
N THR A 111 -49.88 -28.89 -2.77
CA THR A 111 -48.69 -29.47 -3.42
C THR A 111 -47.82 -28.36 -4.01
N GLU A 112 -48.45 -27.38 -4.65
CA GLU A 112 -47.76 -26.23 -5.22
C GLU A 112 -47.15 -25.34 -4.13
N LEU A 113 -47.91 -25.00 -3.09
CA LEU A 113 -47.43 -24.17 -1.98
C LEU A 113 -46.26 -24.82 -1.23
N ARG A 114 -46.24 -26.16 -1.08
CA ARG A 114 -45.10 -26.88 -0.50
C ARG A 114 -43.85 -26.77 -1.36
N LEU A 115 -44.00 -26.85 -2.68
CA LEU A 115 -42.89 -26.69 -3.61
C LEU A 115 -42.35 -25.25 -3.57
N GLN A 116 -43.24 -24.27 -3.55
CA GLN A 116 -42.88 -22.86 -3.40
C GLN A 116 -42.13 -22.61 -2.09
N LEU A 117 -42.65 -23.09 -0.95
CA LEU A 117 -41.99 -22.97 0.35
C LEU A 117 -40.60 -23.61 0.35
N ARG A 118 -40.44 -24.79 -0.24
CA ARG A 118 -39.14 -25.46 -0.34
C ARG A 118 -38.15 -24.66 -1.17
N ASN A 119 -38.58 -24.14 -2.33
CA ASN A 119 -37.73 -23.33 -3.19
C ASN A 119 -37.34 -22.01 -2.51
N PHE A 120 -38.28 -21.42 -1.77
CA PHE A 120 -38.06 -20.21 -0.98
C PHE A 120 -37.03 -20.44 0.14
N ASP A 121 -37.18 -21.51 0.92
CA ASP A 121 -36.22 -21.91 1.95
C ASP A 121 -34.83 -22.19 1.35
N GLN A 122 -34.78 -22.83 0.18
CA GLN A 122 -33.52 -23.09 -0.51
C GLN A 122 -32.84 -21.79 -0.96
N ALA A 123 -33.60 -20.85 -1.53
CA ALA A 123 -33.06 -19.56 -1.95
C ALA A 123 -32.50 -18.78 -0.76
N TYR A 124 -33.23 -18.72 0.37
CA TYR A 124 -32.75 -18.05 1.57
C TYR A 124 -31.48 -18.69 2.15
N ARG A 125 -31.37 -20.03 2.12
CA ARG A 125 -30.12 -20.73 2.53
C ARG A 125 -28.95 -20.41 1.61
N GLN A 126 -29.19 -20.29 0.30
CA GLN A 126 -28.13 -19.90 -0.64
C GLN A 126 -27.65 -18.47 -0.37
N GLU A 127 -28.57 -17.55 -0.10
CA GLU A 127 -28.22 -16.18 0.29
C GLU A 127 -27.43 -16.13 1.60
N LEU A 128 -27.82 -16.91 2.61
CA LEU A 128 -27.07 -17.02 3.87
C LEU A 128 -25.64 -17.53 3.64
N ASN A 129 -25.46 -18.56 2.82
CA ASN A 129 -24.14 -19.10 2.52
C ASN A 129 -23.27 -18.07 1.78
N ALA A 130 -23.85 -17.33 0.84
CA ALA A 130 -23.15 -16.27 0.12
C ALA A 130 -22.76 -15.11 1.05
N TYR A 131 -23.64 -14.75 1.99
CA TYR A 131 -23.34 -13.77 3.04
C TYR A 131 -22.19 -14.23 3.94
N ASP A 132 -22.19 -15.49 4.39
CA ASP A 132 -21.12 -16.04 5.23
C ASP A 132 -19.77 -16.06 4.50
N GLU A 133 -19.77 -16.41 3.21
CA GLU A 133 -18.56 -16.40 2.38
C GLU A 133 -18.03 -14.96 2.21
N PHE A 134 -18.92 -14.02 1.87
CA PHE A 134 -18.59 -12.61 1.78
C PHE A 134 -17.99 -12.08 3.09
N MET A 135 -18.64 -12.34 4.22
CA MET A 135 -18.19 -11.88 5.53
C MET A 135 -16.81 -12.42 5.89
N ARG A 136 -16.53 -13.70 5.59
CA ARG A 136 -15.20 -14.28 5.81
C ARG A 136 -14.13 -13.56 5.01
N GLU A 137 -14.42 -13.21 3.77
CA GLU A 137 -13.45 -12.52 2.92
C GLU A 137 -13.18 -11.09 3.39
N VAL A 138 -14.24 -10.33 3.69
CA VAL A 138 -14.10 -8.96 4.18
C VAL A 138 -13.37 -8.92 5.52
N ILE A 139 -13.58 -9.90 6.40
CA ILE A 139 -12.84 -10.01 7.67
C ILE A 139 -11.36 -10.26 7.41
N ARG A 140 -10.99 -11.20 6.52
CA ARG A 140 -9.58 -11.44 6.17
C ARG A 140 -8.92 -10.19 5.60
N GLU A 141 -9.63 -9.46 4.76
CA GLU A 141 -9.11 -8.22 4.18
C GLU A 141 -8.94 -7.13 5.25
N SER A 142 -9.87 -7.03 6.19
CA SER A 142 -9.74 -6.16 7.36
C SER A 142 -8.53 -6.51 8.24
N GLU A 143 -8.24 -7.80 8.41
CA GLU A 143 -7.04 -8.27 9.12
C GLU A 143 -5.75 -7.92 8.37
N ILE A 144 -5.74 -7.99 7.04
CA ILE A 144 -4.62 -7.51 6.21
C ILE A 144 -4.41 -6.00 6.45
N GLY A 145 -5.47 -5.19 6.32
CA GLY A 145 -5.38 -3.75 6.54
C GLY A 145 -4.89 -3.38 7.95
N THR A 146 -5.31 -4.15 8.97
CA THR A 146 -4.83 -3.98 10.35
C THR A 146 -3.34 -4.28 10.48
N ARG A 147 -2.87 -5.39 9.89
CA ARG A 147 -1.44 -5.74 9.91
C ARG A 147 -0.57 -4.72 9.17
N ASP A 148 -1.02 -4.24 8.02
CA ASP A 148 -0.27 -3.22 7.26
C ASP A 148 -0.19 -1.90 8.03
N PHE A 149 -1.30 -1.48 8.64
CA PHE A 149 -1.32 -0.30 9.50
C PHE A 149 -0.34 -0.44 10.69
N GLU A 150 -0.38 -1.56 11.40
CA GLU A 150 0.52 -1.81 12.54
C GLU A 150 1.99 -1.84 12.13
N ARG A 151 2.30 -2.55 11.04
CA ARG A 151 3.65 -2.59 10.46
C ARG A 151 4.12 -1.20 10.04
N GLY A 152 3.25 -0.42 9.40
CA GLY A 152 3.53 0.95 9.04
C GLY A 152 3.85 1.81 10.28
N ARG A 153 3.09 1.69 11.36
CA ARG A 153 3.39 2.42 12.61
C ARG A 153 4.71 2.02 13.24
N GLU A 154 5.05 0.73 13.23
CA GLU A 154 6.34 0.26 13.74
C GLU A 154 7.50 0.82 12.91
N LEU A 155 7.44 0.67 11.58
CA LEU A 155 8.44 1.20 10.65
C LEU A 155 8.60 2.71 10.78
N LYS A 156 7.50 3.45 10.94
CA LYS A 156 7.53 4.90 11.14
C LYS A 156 8.32 5.27 12.40
N ARG A 157 8.04 4.62 13.53
CA ARG A 157 8.74 4.88 14.80
C ARG A 157 10.23 4.54 14.72
N GLU A 158 10.59 3.46 14.03
CA GLU A 158 11.99 3.10 13.82
C GLU A 158 12.70 4.11 12.93
N ALA A 159 12.08 4.48 11.81
CA ALA A 159 12.65 5.42 10.86
C ALA A 159 12.77 6.83 11.44
N GLU A 160 11.79 7.30 12.21
CA GLU A 160 11.88 8.58 12.91
C GLU A 160 12.99 8.61 13.96
N ARG A 161 13.23 7.52 14.68
CA ARG A 161 14.35 7.41 15.63
C ARG A 161 15.68 7.43 14.90
N GLY A 162 15.83 6.59 13.88
CA GLY A 162 17.04 6.54 13.07
C GLY A 162 17.35 7.85 12.35
N LEU A 163 16.33 8.55 11.84
CA LEU A 163 16.49 9.86 11.22
C LEU A 163 16.99 10.89 12.23
N ARG A 164 16.41 10.94 13.44
CA ARG A 164 16.89 11.83 14.52
C ARG A 164 18.35 11.57 14.87
N GLU A 165 18.76 10.32 14.96
CA GLU A 165 20.16 9.93 15.23
C GLU A 165 21.08 10.33 14.07
N ALA A 166 20.70 10.03 12.82
CA ALA A 166 21.48 10.40 11.64
C ALA A 166 21.63 11.93 11.50
N THR A 167 20.58 12.70 11.77
CA THR A 167 20.63 14.17 11.75
C THR A 167 21.56 14.71 12.83
N ARG A 168 21.55 14.14 14.05
CA ARG A 168 22.50 14.51 15.11
C ARG A 168 23.94 14.25 14.69
N LEU A 169 24.22 13.05 14.17
CA LEU A 169 25.56 12.67 13.70
C LEU A 169 26.05 13.56 12.54
N LEU A 170 25.16 13.95 11.62
CA LEU A 170 25.53 14.90 10.56
C LEU A 170 25.90 16.26 11.13
N ALA A 171 25.17 16.77 12.12
CA ALA A 171 25.47 18.05 12.75
C ALA A 171 26.82 18.01 13.51
N GLU A 172 27.08 16.92 14.24
CA GLU A 172 28.37 16.71 14.93
C GLU A 172 29.54 16.68 13.95
N LEU A 173 29.46 15.89 12.87
CA LEU A 173 30.51 15.81 11.85
C LEU A 173 30.72 17.13 11.11
N GLN A 174 29.66 17.91 10.87
CA GLN A 174 29.77 19.24 10.28
C GLN A 174 30.46 20.24 11.23
N GLN A 175 30.18 20.14 12.53
CA GLN A 175 30.84 20.96 13.55
C GLN A 175 32.32 20.59 13.70
N GLU A 176 32.69 19.32 13.60
CA GLU A 176 34.09 18.87 13.61
C GLU A 176 34.91 19.47 12.46
N ILE A 177 34.32 19.56 11.26
CA ILE A 177 34.96 20.21 10.11
C ILE A 177 35.06 21.73 10.32
N GLY A 178 33.95 22.38 10.70
CA GLY A 178 33.93 23.85 10.89
C GLY A 178 34.75 24.33 12.09
N GLY A 179 34.94 23.50 13.11
CA GLY A 179 35.80 23.77 14.26
C GLY A 179 37.27 23.41 14.05
N GLY A 180 37.58 22.59 13.03
CA GLY A 180 38.94 22.22 12.64
C GLY A 180 39.68 23.35 11.90
N GLU A 181 38.99 24.10 11.04
CA GLU A 181 39.56 25.25 10.31
C GLU A 181 40.03 26.39 11.22
N SER A 182 39.53 26.50 12.45
CA SER A 182 39.92 27.56 13.40
C SER A 182 41.16 27.24 14.25
N ARG A 183 41.76 26.05 14.12
CA ARG A 183 42.90 25.62 14.96
C ARG A 183 44.26 25.59 14.25
N GLU A 184 44.33 25.97 12.97
CA GLU A 184 45.59 25.94 12.20
C GLU A 184 46.26 27.32 12.03
N VAL A 185 45.71 28.40 12.58
CA VAL A 185 46.32 29.73 12.55
C VAL A 185 46.67 30.17 13.96
N ASP A 186 47.70 29.56 14.57
CA ASP A 186 48.44 30.16 15.68
C ASP A 186 49.68 29.31 16.05
N VAL A 187 50.60 29.11 15.10
CA VAL A 187 52.00 28.82 15.47
C VAL A 187 52.96 29.50 14.50
N ALA A 188 53.85 30.31 15.09
CA ALA A 188 55.09 30.88 14.55
C ALA A 188 55.03 32.26 13.87
N THR A 189 54.84 33.30 14.69
CA THR A 189 55.67 34.52 14.58
C THR A 189 56.30 34.84 15.93
N ASN A 190 57.55 34.42 16.11
CA ASN A 190 58.67 35.17 16.74
C ASN A 190 59.91 34.30 16.84
#